data_AF-A0A109D9L3-F1
#
_entry.id   AF-A0A109D9L3-F1
#
_cell.length_a   1.000
_cell.length_b   1.000
_cell.length_c   1.000
_cell.angle_alpha   90.00
_cell.angle_beta   90.00
_cell.angle_gamma   90.00
#
_symmetry.space_group_name_H-M   'P 1'
#
loop_
_entity.id
_entity.type
_entity.pdbx_description
1 polymer ?
#
loop_
_entity_poly.entity_id
_entity_poly.type
_entity_poly.pdbx_seq_one_letter_code
_entity_poly.pdbx_strand_id
1 'polypeptide(L)'
;METIDLLLPDGLSHISQRDIVGENHTSTCYYANAKILTLCNIEIEKSYIGGEFDIVGYCGKHPIGLHFSYDGRLPLDSAANDSDDAILEIDLTELLEVYRALKLEEGMTFIDVVLDYVLNSGERSWVNHPRRRLEETKVKSQLHQFINEFNCWLFRKDEDGKDIYEQYYGQGGHYCHHCKRAWLDEIFLPKCPECSRSGRTFGRRAEIKTLRDLNTLRDKQICLKCFTCRTDEFEDICTECYSRY
;
A
#
# COMPACT_ATOMS: atom_id res chain seq x y z
N MET A 1 -27.70 -30.41 2.54
CA MET A 1 -26.36 -29.81 2.33
C MET A 1 -26.32 -28.63 3.28
N GLU A 2 -25.40 -28.64 4.24
CA GLU A 2 -25.33 -27.58 5.23
C GLU A 2 -24.77 -26.31 4.59
N THR A 3 -25.43 -25.20 4.87
CA THR A 3 -25.06 -23.87 4.36
C THR A 3 -25.10 -22.86 5.49
N ILE A 4 -24.21 -21.88 5.42
CA ILE A 4 -24.10 -20.83 6.42
C ILE A 4 -24.00 -19.49 5.69
N ASP A 5 -24.86 -18.55 6.05
CA ASP A 5 -24.74 -17.18 5.57
C ASP A 5 -23.79 -16.40 6.48
N LEU A 6 -22.72 -15.87 5.90
CA LEU A 6 -21.69 -15.14 6.62
C LEU A 6 -21.53 -13.75 5.98
N LEU A 7 -21.62 -12.70 6.80
CA LEU A 7 -21.27 -11.36 6.36
C LEU A 7 -19.74 -11.23 6.27
N LEU A 8 -19.21 -11.01 5.08
CA LEU A 8 -17.78 -10.77 4.86
C LEU A 8 -17.46 -9.28 4.94
N PRO A 9 -16.27 -8.90 5.42
CA PRO A 9 -15.87 -7.49 5.52
C PRO A 9 -15.40 -6.94 4.18
N ASP A 10 -15.26 -5.61 4.11
CA ASP A 10 -14.56 -4.95 3.03
C ASP A 10 -13.09 -5.38 2.98
N GLY A 11 -12.58 -5.49 1.76
CA GLY A 11 -11.18 -5.75 1.50
C GLY A 11 -10.50 -4.47 1.05
N LEU A 12 -9.71 -3.85 1.93
CA LEU A 12 -8.92 -2.67 1.57
C LEU A 12 -7.47 -2.77 2.04
N SER A 13 -6.57 -2.09 1.34
CA SER A 13 -5.21 -1.85 1.77
C SER A 13 -4.76 -0.45 1.39
N HIS A 14 -3.82 0.11 2.16
CA HIS A 14 -3.25 1.42 1.89
C HIS A 14 -1.87 1.26 1.28
N ILE A 15 -1.69 1.84 0.10
CA ILE A 15 -0.43 1.82 -0.64
C ILE A 15 0.13 3.23 -0.63
N SER A 16 1.35 3.37 -0.09
CA SER A 16 2.02 4.65 0.05
C SER A 16 3.31 4.68 -0.76
N GLN A 17 3.55 5.78 -1.45
CA GLN A 17 4.80 6.04 -2.17
C GLN A 17 5.21 7.50 -1.96
N ARG A 18 6.52 7.74 -1.81
CA ARG A 18 7.09 9.08 -1.71
C ARG A 18 7.34 9.68 -3.09
N ASP A 19 7.09 10.98 -3.21
CA ASP A 19 7.50 11.77 -4.38
C ASP A 19 8.97 12.24 -4.27
N ILE A 20 9.42 13.04 -5.24
CA ILE A 20 10.81 13.53 -5.29
C ILE A 20 11.12 14.58 -4.20
N VAL A 21 10.11 15.24 -3.65
CA VAL A 21 10.25 16.21 -2.54
C VAL A 21 10.16 15.53 -1.17
N GLY A 22 9.84 14.23 -1.14
CA GLY A 22 9.71 13.43 0.07
C GLY A 22 8.32 13.50 0.72
N GLU A 23 7.32 14.09 0.06
CA GLU A 23 5.93 14.03 0.49
C GLU A 23 5.38 12.62 0.22
N ASN A 24 4.65 12.04 1.19
CA ASN A 24 4.01 10.74 1.06
C ASN A 24 2.67 10.91 0.33
N HIS A 25 2.45 10.13 -0.72
CA HIS A 25 1.17 9.99 -1.41
C HIS A 25 0.60 8.61 -1.12
N THR A 26 -0.61 8.57 -0.59
CA THR A 26 -1.30 7.33 -0.22
C THR A 26 -2.51 7.12 -1.11
N SER A 27 -2.66 5.93 -1.66
CA SER A 27 -3.86 5.49 -2.37
C SER A 27 -4.48 4.29 -1.65
N THR A 28 -5.80 4.28 -1.60
CA THR A 28 -6.57 3.15 -1.05
C THR A 28 -6.87 2.16 -2.18
N CYS A 29 -6.49 0.90 -1.96
CA CYS A 29 -6.77 -0.22 -2.84
C CYS A 29 -7.97 -0.98 -2.30
N TYR A 30 -9.05 -1.08 -3.08
CA TYR A 30 -10.22 -1.89 -2.76
C TYR A 30 -10.18 -3.20 -3.56
N TYR A 31 -10.25 -4.34 -2.89
CA TYR A 31 -10.20 -5.67 -3.51
C TYR A 31 -11.39 -6.57 -3.20
N ALA A 32 -12.20 -6.20 -2.20
CA ALA A 32 -13.48 -6.84 -1.89
C ALA A 32 -14.47 -5.83 -1.30
N ASN A 33 -15.76 -6.04 -1.55
CA ASN A 33 -16.84 -5.28 -0.92
C ASN A 33 -17.50 -6.15 0.14
N ALA A 34 -17.89 -5.54 1.26
CA ALA A 34 -18.66 -6.18 2.30
C ALA A 34 -19.99 -6.70 1.75
N LYS A 35 -20.27 -7.98 1.99
CA LYS A 35 -21.51 -8.63 1.56
C LYS A 35 -21.73 -9.93 2.31
N ILE A 36 -22.99 -10.32 2.41
CA ILE A 36 -23.38 -11.65 2.88
C ILE A 36 -23.08 -12.66 1.77
N LEU A 37 -22.34 -13.73 2.10
CA LEU A 37 -22.13 -14.88 1.23
C LEU A 37 -22.61 -16.16 1.91
N THR A 38 -23.31 -16.99 1.14
CA THR A 38 -23.65 -18.34 1.55
C THR A 38 -22.48 -19.28 1.29
N LEU A 39 -21.91 -19.82 2.37
CA LEU A 39 -20.92 -20.89 2.32
C LEU A 39 -21.63 -22.23 2.26
N CYS A 40 -21.10 -23.14 1.45
CA CYS A 40 -21.59 -24.51 1.26
C CYS A 40 -20.48 -25.51 1.60
N ASN A 41 -20.84 -26.78 1.77
CA ASN A 41 -19.88 -27.89 2.02
C ASN A 41 -18.94 -27.58 3.18
N ILE A 42 -19.53 -27.24 4.32
CA ILE A 42 -18.80 -26.83 5.51
C ILE A 42 -18.00 -28.01 6.07
N GLU A 43 -16.73 -27.77 6.32
CA GLU A 43 -15.79 -28.68 6.98
C GLU A 43 -15.28 -27.99 8.25
N ILE A 44 -15.20 -28.73 9.36
CA ILE A 44 -14.81 -28.21 10.68
C ILE A 44 -13.43 -28.79 11.03
N GLU A 45 -12.60 -28.00 11.73
CA GLU A 45 -11.28 -28.38 12.23
C GLU A 45 -10.37 -28.97 11.14
N LYS A 46 -10.04 -28.16 10.14
CA LYS A 46 -9.17 -28.57 9.03
C LYS A 46 -7.80 -27.90 9.08
N SER A 47 -6.77 -28.73 8.99
CA SER A 47 -5.40 -28.29 8.74
C SER A 47 -5.12 -28.26 7.24
N TYR A 48 -4.60 -27.13 6.73
CA TYR A 48 -4.07 -27.00 5.38
C TYR A 48 -2.60 -26.56 5.44
N ILE A 49 -1.92 -26.62 4.29
CA ILE A 49 -0.58 -26.03 4.15
C ILE A 49 -0.72 -24.52 4.36
N GLY A 50 -0.26 -24.01 5.50
CA GLY A 50 -0.36 -22.59 5.86
C GLY A 50 -1.17 -22.28 7.13
N GLY A 51 -1.84 -23.27 7.77
CA GLY A 51 -2.48 -23.06 9.07
C GLY A 51 -3.56 -24.08 9.45
N GLU A 52 -4.04 -23.94 10.69
CA GLU A 52 -5.23 -24.63 11.21
C GLU A 52 -6.44 -23.69 11.15
N PHE A 53 -7.49 -24.14 10.44
CA PHE A 53 -8.75 -23.40 10.28
C PHE A 53 -9.86 -24.09 11.05
N ASP A 54 -10.65 -23.28 11.75
CA ASP A 54 -11.80 -23.74 12.53
C ASP A 54 -12.92 -24.21 11.61
N ILE A 55 -13.14 -23.48 10.51
CA ILE A 55 -14.17 -23.77 9.53
C ILE A 55 -13.61 -23.52 8.14
N VAL A 56 -13.89 -24.42 7.21
CA VAL A 56 -13.65 -24.23 5.78
C VAL A 56 -14.97 -24.40 5.05
N GLY A 57 -15.39 -23.37 4.34
CA GLY A 57 -16.59 -23.38 3.52
C GLY A 57 -16.27 -23.04 2.08
N TYR A 58 -17.23 -23.24 1.19
CA TYR A 58 -17.06 -22.97 -0.24
C TYR A 58 -18.10 -21.97 -0.73
N CYS A 59 -17.63 -20.93 -1.43
CA CYS A 59 -18.48 -20.10 -2.26
C CYS A 59 -18.32 -20.56 -3.72
N GLY A 60 -19.27 -21.37 -4.21
CA GLY A 60 -19.14 -22.05 -5.49
C GLY A 60 -17.98 -23.06 -5.47
N LYS A 61 -16.88 -22.75 -6.16
CA LYS A 61 -15.66 -23.58 -6.19
C LYS A 61 -14.50 -22.99 -5.38
N HIS A 62 -14.71 -21.85 -4.74
CA HIS A 62 -13.66 -21.13 -4.03
C HIS A 62 -13.72 -21.46 -2.54
N PRO A 63 -12.68 -22.09 -1.97
CA PRO A 63 -12.61 -22.32 -0.54
C PRO A 63 -12.40 -20.99 0.19
N ILE A 64 -13.03 -20.86 1.34
CA ILE A 64 -12.85 -19.77 2.30
C ILE A 64 -12.57 -20.41 3.66
N GLY A 65 -11.36 -20.18 4.18
CA GLY A 65 -10.97 -20.61 5.52
C GLY A 65 -11.33 -19.54 6.54
N LEU A 66 -11.93 -19.96 7.65
CA LEU A 66 -12.21 -19.12 8.81
C LEU A 66 -11.28 -19.53 9.94
N HIS A 67 -10.58 -18.56 10.49
CA HIS A 67 -9.72 -18.72 11.66
C HIS A 67 -10.28 -17.91 12.82
N PHE A 68 -10.39 -18.53 13.99
CA PHE A 68 -10.80 -17.87 15.22
C PHE A 68 -9.58 -17.50 16.06
N SER A 69 -9.38 -16.21 16.30
CA SER A 69 -8.38 -15.69 17.24
C SER A 69 -9.03 -15.34 18.57
N TYR A 70 -8.28 -15.50 19.67
CA TYR A 70 -8.72 -15.15 21.03
C TYR A 70 -7.52 -15.17 21.98
N ASP A 71 -7.73 -14.77 23.23
CA ASP A 71 -6.73 -14.91 24.30
C ASP A 71 -6.26 -16.36 24.46
N GLY A 72 -5.08 -16.66 23.91
CA GLY A 72 -4.50 -18.01 23.87
C GLY A 72 -4.33 -18.61 22.47
N ARG A 73 -4.92 -18.00 21.44
CA ARG A 73 -4.69 -18.33 20.02
C ARG A 73 -4.48 -17.04 19.22
N LEU A 74 -3.23 -16.82 18.83
CA LEU A 74 -2.82 -15.60 18.16
C LEU A 74 -3.43 -15.48 16.76
N PRO A 75 -3.68 -14.24 16.30
CA PRO A 75 -4.01 -13.93 14.90
C PRO A 75 -3.04 -14.57 13.90
N LEU A 76 -3.54 -14.86 12.70
CA LEU A 76 -2.71 -15.38 11.62
C LEU A 76 -1.82 -14.27 11.03
N ASP A 77 -0.55 -14.60 10.77
CA ASP A 77 0.37 -13.66 10.12
C ASP A 77 0.08 -13.56 8.62
N SER A 78 -0.44 -12.39 8.21
CA SER A 78 -0.71 -12.07 6.80
C SER A 78 0.54 -12.09 5.90
N ALA A 79 1.76 -11.98 6.45
CA ALA A 79 2.99 -11.94 5.68
C ALA A 79 3.49 -13.32 5.23
N ALA A 80 2.94 -14.41 5.78
CA ALA A 80 3.43 -15.77 5.57
C ALA A 80 2.72 -16.54 4.44
N ASN A 81 1.62 -16.01 3.88
CA ASN A 81 0.79 -16.74 2.91
C ASN A 81 0.88 -16.14 1.51
N ASP A 82 1.71 -16.75 0.67
CA ASP A 82 1.73 -16.57 -0.80
C ASP A 82 0.61 -17.38 -1.50
N SER A 83 -0.32 -17.98 -0.74
CA SER A 83 -1.41 -18.76 -1.33
C SER A 83 -2.48 -17.85 -1.95
N ASP A 84 -3.23 -18.38 -2.92
CA ASP A 84 -4.40 -17.70 -3.47
C ASP A 84 -5.67 -17.98 -2.62
N ASP A 85 -5.51 -18.52 -1.41
CA ASP A 85 -6.64 -18.90 -0.57
C ASP A 85 -7.27 -17.68 0.11
N ALA A 86 -8.60 -17.66 0.15
CA ALA A 86 -9.34 -16.66 0.90
C ALA A 86 -9.35 -17.06 2.37
N ILE A 87 -8.71 -16.26 3.22
CA ILE A 87 -8.61 -16.51 4.66
C ILE A 87 -9.21 -15.32 5.39
N LEU A 88 -10.24 -15.61 6.18
CA LEU A 88 -10.88 -14.66 7.07
C LEU A 88 -10.52 -15.00 8.51
N GLU A 89 -10.12 -13.99 9.26
CA GLU A 89 -10.01 -14.07 10.71
C GLU A 89 -11.25 -13.49 11.36
N ILE A 90 -11.72 -14.12 12.43
CA ILE A 90 -12.78 -13.64 13.30
C ILE A 90 -12.21 -13.57 14.72
N ASP A 91 -12.16 -12.37 15.27
CA ASP A 91 -11.65 -12.13 16.62
C ASP A 91 -12.73 -12.42 17.65
N LEU A 92 -12.49 -13.41 18.51
CA LEU A 92 -13.38 -13.84 19.57
C LEU A 92 -12.97 -13.29 20.94
N THR A 93 -12.00 -12.37 21.02
CA THR A 93 -11.48 -11.84 22.30
C THR A 93 -12.59 -11.25 23.17
N GLU A 94 -13.55 -10.53 22.58
CA GLU A 94 -14.66 -9.90 23.32
C GLU A 94 -15.84 -10.84 23.59
N LEU A 95 -15.86 -12.06 23.02
CA LEU A 95 -17.00 -12.97 23.05
C LEU A 95 -17.47 -13.29 24.48
N LEU A 96 -16.53 -13.44 25.42
CA LEU A 96 -16.86 -13.77 26.82
C LEU A 96 -17.58 -12.60 27.51
N GLU A 97 -17.19 -11.36 27.21
CA GLU A 97 -17.84 -10.16 27.75
C GLU A 97 -19.25 -10.01 27.15
N VAL A 98 -19.37 -10.20 25.83
CA VAL A 98 -20.66 -10.19 25.12
C VAL A 98 -21.63 -11.23 25.69
N TYR A 99 -21.17 -12.47 25.91
CA TYR A 99 -21.99 -13.50 26.51
C TYR A 99 -22.45 -13.15 27.93
N ARG A 100 -21.58 -12.57 28.76
CA ARG A 100 -21.96 -12.16 30.12
C ARG A 100 -23.07 -11.12 30.10
N ALA A 101 -23.02 -10.15 29.18
CA ALA A 101 -24.06 -9.14 29.01
C ALA A 101 -25.38 -9.76 28.55
N LEU A 102 -25.38 -10.49 27.43
CA LEU A 102 -26.60 -11.07 26.83
C LEU A 102 -27.25 -12.15 27.69
N LYS A 103 -26.44 -12.92 28.44
CA LYS A 103 -26.99 -13.88 29.42
C LYS A 103 -27.78 -13.16 30.52
N LEU A 104 -27.29 -12.02 31.00
CA LEU A 104 -27.96 -11.25 32.05
C LEU A 104 -29.22 -10.54 31.54
N GLU A 105 -29.21 -10.05 30.31
CA GLU A 105 -30.30 -9.26 29.73
C GLU A 105 -31.38 -10.11 29.06
N GLU A 106 -30.99 -11.14 28.32
CA GLU A 106 -31.89 -11.89 27.42
C GLU A 106 -31.99 -13.39 27.76
N GLY A 107 -31.16 -13.88 28.68
CA GLY A 107 -31.14 -15.30 29.06
C GLY A 107 -30.65 -16.25 27.96
N MET A 108 -29.92 -15.73 26.96
CA MET A 108 -29.39 -16.52 25.85
C MET A 108 -28.42 -17.62 26.32
N THR A 109 -28.41 -18.75 25.61
CA THR A 109 -27.40 -19.79 25.86
C THR A 109 -26.05 -19.35 25.30
N PHE A 110 -24.97 -19.93 25.80
CA PHE A 110 -23.63 -19.66 25.27
C PHE A 110 -23.53 -19.98 23.78
N ILE A 111 -24.17 -21.07 23.34
CA ILE A 111 -24.13 -21.50 21.92
C ILE A 111 -24.81 -20.46 21.03
N ASP A 112 -25.98 -19.94 21.45
CA ASP A 112 -26.71 -18.94 20.66
C ASP A 112 -25.89 -17.65 20.51
N VAL A 113 -25.20 -17.23 21.59
CA VAL A 113 -24.33 -16.04 21.54
C VAL A 113 -23.12 -16.27 20.63
N VAL A 114 -22.48 -17.45 20.69
CA VAL A 114 -21.34 -17.76 19.82
C VAL A 114 -21.77 -17.75 18.35
N LEU A 115 -22.90 -18.36 18.03
CA LEU A 115 -23.41 -18.39 16.66
C LEU A 115 -23.74 -16.98 16.16
N ASP A 116 -24.47 -16.18 16.94
CA ASP A 116 -24.77 -14.80 16.55
C ASP A 116 -23.49 -13.97 16.39
N TYR A 117 -22.53 -14.13 17.30
CA TYR A 117 -21.27 -13.41 17.26
C TYR A 117 -20.46 -13.76 16.00
N VAL A 118 -20.23 -15.04 15.73
CA VAL A 118 -19.46 -15.47 14.55
C VAL A 118 -20.14 -15.05 13.24
N LEU A 119 -21.47 -15.11 13.17
CA LEU A 119 -22.21 -14.84 11.93
C LEU A 119 -22.45 -13.34 11.68
N ASN A 120 -22.68 -12.57 12.73
CA ASN A 120 -23.25 -11.23 12.61
C ASN A 120 -22.36 -10.13 13.19
N SER A 121 -21.91 -10.25 14.44
CA SER A 121 -21.36 -9.11 15.20
C SER A 121 -19.85 -9.13 15.45
N GLY A 122 -19.19 -10.29 15.36
CA GLY A 122 -17.76 -10.42 15.61
C GLY A 122 -16.90 -9.67 14.61
N GLU A 123 -15.84 -9.03 15.12
CA GLU A 123 -14.85 -8.34 14.30
C GLU A 123 -14.17 -9.35 13.38
N ARG A 124 -14.03 -8.97 12.11
CA ARG A 124 -13.51 -9.87 11.08
C ARG A 124 -12.66 -9.13 10.09
N SER A 125 -11.57 -9.76 9.67
CA SER A 125 -10.60 -9.16 8.76
C SER A 125 -10.07 -10.18 7.76
N TRP A 126 -9.70 -9.70 6.57
CA TRP A 126 -9.05 -10.52 5.56
C TRP A 126 -7.58 -10.69 5.91
N VAL A 127 -7.17 -11.90 6.30
CA VAL A 127 -5.75 -12.26 6.43
C VAL A 127 -5.15 -12.39 5.03
N ASN A 128 -5.85 -13.09 4.14
CA ASN A 128 -5.48 -13.25 2.76
C ASN A 128 -6.72 -13.23 1.84
N HIS A 129 -6.55 -12.69 0.64
CA HIS A 129 -7.61 -12.64 -0.35
C HIS A 129 -7.03 -12.75 -1.77
N PRO A 130 -7.51 -13.69 -2.61
CA PRO A 130 -6.93 -13.95 -3.94
C PRO A 130 -6.84 -12.72 -4.87
N ARG A 131 -7.74 -11.76 -4.72
CA ARG A 131 -7.71 -10.52 -5.53
C ARG A 131 -6.74 -9.45 -5.02
N ARG A 132 -6.27 -9.55 -3.78
CA ARG A 132 -5.48 -8.49 -3.11
C ARG A 132 -4.23 -8.17 -3.90
N ARG A 133 -3.42 -9.18 -4.25
CA ARG A 133 -2.16 -9.00 -4.97
C ARG A 133 -2.33 -8.33 -6.33
N LEU A 134 -3.36 -8.75 -7.09
CA LEU A 134 -3.65 -8.20 -8.41
C LEU A 134 -4.05 -6.72 -8.32
N GLU A 135 -5.00 -6.40 -7.44
CA GLU A 135 -5.47 -5.01 -7.28
C GLU A 135 -4.39 -4.11 -6.69
N GLU A 136 -3.60 -4.60 -5.72
CA GLU A 136 -2.47 -3.84 -5.18
C GLU A 136 -1.43 -3.53 -6.26
N THR A 137 -1.16 -4.47 -7.17
CA THR A 137 -0.21 -4.25 -8.29
C THR A 137 -0.72 -3.16 -9.23
N LYS A 138 -2.03 -3.16 -9.52
CA LYS A 138 -2.68 -2.14 -10.35
C LYS A 138 -2.64 -0.76 -9.69
N VAL A 139 -3.03 -0.66 -8.43
CA VAL A 139 -3.01 0.61 -7.67
C VAL A 139 -1.58 1.12 -7.49
N LYS A 140 -0.60 0.25 -7.21
CA LYS A 140 0.83 0.62 -7.18
C LYS A 140 1.28 1.22 -8.51
N SER A 141 0.90 0.61 -9.63
CA SER A 141 1.26 1.10 -10.97
C SER A 141 0.63 2.48 -11.26
N GLN A 142 -0.64 2.67 -10.90
CA GLN A 142 -1.34 3.95 -11.05
C GLN A 142 -0.74 5.05 -10.15
N LEU A 143 -0.47 4.74 -8.89
CA LEU A 143 0.18 5.67 -7.96
C LEU A 143 1.58 6.06 -8.45
N HIS A 144 2.34 5.09 -8.96
CA HIS A 144 3.65 5.35 -9.55
C HIS A 144 3.56 6.27 -10.78
N GLN A 145 2.60 6.02 -11.69
CA GLN A 145 2.36 6.89 -12.84
C GLN A 145 1.99 8.31 -12.41
N PHE A 146 1.04 8.45 -11.47
CA PHE A 146 0.64 9.74 -10.92
C PHE A 146 1.84 10.50 -10.32
N ILE A 147 2.66 9.83 -9.50
CA ILE A 147 3.85 10.46 -8.90
C ILE A 147 4.86 10.86 -9.98
N ASN A 148 5.05 10.05 -11.03
CA ASN A 148 5.93 10.43 -12.13
C ASN A 148 5.42 11.67 -12.87
N GLU A 149 4.12 11.73 -13.17
CA GLU A 149 3.49 12.89 -13.81
C GLU A 149 3.56 14.13 -12.90
N PHE A 150 3.27 13.98 -11.60
CA PHE A 150 3.36 15.03 -10.60
C PHE A 150 4.79 15.56 -10.47
N ASN A 151 5.77 14.66 -10.38
CA ASN A 151 7.19 15.01 -10.35
C ASN A 151 7.59 15.75 -11.62
N CYS A 152 7.09 15.36 -12.80
CA CYS A 152 7.33 16.11 -14.03
C CYS A 152 6.70 17.50 -13.97
N TRP A 153 5.47 17.64 -13.47
CA TRP A 153 4.74 18.91 -13.36
C TRP A 153 5.38 19.91 -12.39
N LEU A 154 6.12 19.43 -11.39
CA LEU A 154 6.94 20.30 -10.52
C LEU A 154 8.00 21.09 -11.31
N PHE A 155 8.31 20.68 -12.55
CA PHE A 155 9.17 21.36 -13.50
C PHE A 155 8.33 21.86 -14.69
N ARG A 156 8.40 23.15 -15.02
CA ARG A 156 7.57 23.71 -16.13
C ARG A 156 8.07 23.23 -17.49
N LYS A 157 7.11 23.02 -18.39
CA LYS A 157 7.30 23.03 -19.85
C LYS A 157 7.04 24.43 -20.40
N ASP A 158 7.77 24.85 -21.44
CA ASP A 158 7.50 26.08 -22.17
C ASP A 158 6.24 25.93 -23.04
N GLU A 159 5.87 27.00 -23.74
CA GLU A 159 4.71 27.06 -24.63
C GLU A 159 4.79 26.07 -25.80
N ASP A 160 6.00 25.60 -26.15
CA ASP A 160 6.27 24.59 -27.18
C ASP A 160 6.28 23.15 -26.63
N GLY A 161 6.01 22.98 -25.32
CA GLY A 161 6.00 21.68 -24.65
C GLY A 161 7.39 21.11 -24.35
N LYS A 162 8.46 21.87 -24.55
CA LYS A 162 9.82 21.50 -24.12
C LYS A 162 9.96 21.77 -22.64
N ASP A 163 10.69 20.94 -21.91
CA ASP A 163 10.98 21.27 -20.52
C ASP A 163 11.78 22.58 -20.49
N ILE A 164 11.31 23.61 -19.78
CA ILE A 164 12.05 24.89 -19.63
C ILE A 164 13.44 24.63 -19.03
N TYR A 165 13.59 23.48 -18.38
CA TYR A 165 14.78 23.02 -17.71
C TYR A 165 15.36 21.75 -18.33
N GLU A 166 15.13 21.48 -19.63
CA GLU A 166 15.63 20.30 -20.36
C GLU A 166 17.16 20.10 -20.17
N GLN A 167 17.91 21.21 -20.17
CA GLN A 167 19.36 21.21 -19.94
C GLN A 167 19.80 20.95 -18.49
N TYR A 168 18.84 20.90 -17.55
CA TYR A 168 19.07 20.77 -16.11
C TYR A 168 18.30 19.61 -15.48
N TYR A 169 17.80 18.69 -16.30
CA TYR A 169 17.19 17.44 -15.89
C TYR A 169 18.17 16.66 -15.01
N GLY A 170 18.08 16.83 -13.67
CA GLY A 170 19.09 16.26 -12.77
C GLY A 170 19.70 17.17 -11.73
N GLN A 171 19.61 18.51 -11.85
CA GLN A 171 20.58 19.38 -11.17
C GLN A 171 20.14 20.00 -9.83
N GLY A 172 18.85 19.98 -9.47
CA GLY A 172 18.39 20.37 -8.13
C GLY A 172 18.55 21.88 -7.79
N GLY A 173 17.83 22.34 -6.77
CA GLY A 173 17.90 23.72 -6.28
C GLY A 173 17.00 23.92 -5.06
N HIS A 174 15.75 24.36 -5.26
CA HIS A 174 14.83 24.71 -4.19
C HIS A 174 13.37 24.41 -4.53
N TYR A 175 12.56 24.10 -3.52
CA TYR A 175 11.13 23.85 -3.60
C TYR A 175 10.38 24.77 -2.66
N CYS A 176 9.30 25.37 -3.15
CA CYS A 176 8.43 26.23 -2.39
C CYS A 176 7.20 25.43 -1.96
N HIS A 177 7.08 25.15 -0.66
CA HIS A 177 5.89 24.50 -0.11
C HIS A 177 4.60 25.31 -0.31
N HIS A 178 4.70 26.64 -0.48
CA HIS A 178 3.53 27.49 -0.68
C HIS A 178 3.00 27.43 -2.11
N CYS A 179 3.90 27.51 -3.10
CA CYS A 179 3.52 27.48 -4.52
C CYS A 179 3.55 26.06 -5.11
N LYS A 180 3.96 25.06 -4.32
CA LYS A 180 4.17 23.67 -4.74
C LYS A 180 5.00 23.58 -6.04
N ARG A 181 6.15 24.27 -6.05
CA ARG A 181 7.00 24.45 -7.25
C ARG A 181 8.48 24.31 -6.94
N ALA A 182 9.21 23.72 -7.88
CA ALA A 182 10.67 23.64 -7.86
C ALA A 182 11.35 24.66 -8.81
N TRP A 183 12.57 25.08 -8.48
CA TRP A 183 13.44 25.91 -9.34
C TRP A 183 14.93 25.68 -9.03
N LEU A 184 15.79 26.21 -9.90
CA LEU A 184 17.26 26.08 -9.83
C LEU A 184 17.92 27.36 -9.30
N ASP A 185 19.12 27.22 -8.73
CA ASP A 185 19.93 28.27 -8.09
C ASP A 185 20.68 29.18 -9.11
N GLU A 186 20.11 29.46 -10.28
CA GLU A 186 20.72 30.41 -11.23
C GLU A 186 20.60 31.87 -10.76
N ILE A 187 19.72 32.13 -9.79
CA ILE A 187 19.42 33.46 -9.27
C ILE A 187 19.88 33.46 -7.81
N PHE A 188 20.79 34.36 -7.46
CA PHE A 188 21.58 34.48 -6.22
C PHE A 188 20.86 34.39 -4.84
N LEU A 189 19.59 33.99 -4.76
CA LEU A 189 18.84 33.81 -3.52
C LEU A 189 17.87 32.61 -3.62
N PRO A 190 17.70 31.81 -2.54
CA PRO A 190 16.77 30.69 -2.48
C PRO A 190 15.32 31.16 -2.34
N LYS A 191 14.88 32.14 -3.13
CA LYS A 191 13.52 32.69 -3.10
C LYS A 191 12.74 32.17 -4.30
N CYS A 192 11.51 31.75 -4.04
CA CYS A 192 10.57 31.30 -5.06
C CYS A 192 10.34 32.43 -6.07
N PRO A 193 10.50 32.19 -7.38
CA PRO A 193 10.33 33.23 -8.40
C PRO A 193 8.90 33.79 -8.48
N GLU A 194 7.91 33.04 -7.99
CA GLU A 194 6.49 33.45 -8.04
C GLU A 194 6.07 34.22 -6.79
N CYS A 195 6.36 33.68 -5.60
CA CYS A 195 5.88 34.27 -4.34
C CYS A 195 6.98 34.92 -3.49
N SER A 196 8.23 34.93 -3.96
CA SER A 196 9.40 35.49 -3.28
C SER A 196 9.70 34.92 -1.87
N ARG A 197 9.00 33.86 -1.46
CA ARG A 197 9.24 33.16 -0.18
C ARG A 197 10.43 32.24 -0.30
N SER A 198 11.12 32.00 0.81
CA SER A 198 12.25 31.06 0.83
C SER A 198 11.80 29.66 0.40
N GLY A 199 12.54 29.10 -0.54
CA GLY A 199 12.48 27.68 -0.89
C GLY A 199 13.28 26.84 0.09
N ARG A 200 12.94 25.56 0.14
CA ARG A 200 13.76 24.55 0.79
C ARG A 200 14.50 23.77 -0.28
N THR A 201 15.76 23.51 -0.06
CA THR A 201 16.48 22.49 -0.82
C THR A 201 15.75 21.15 -0.68
N PHE A 202 15.52 20.45 -1.79
CA PHE A 202 14.73 19.21 -1.79
C PHE A 202 15.36 18.12 -2.68
N GLY A 203 15.12 16.86 -2.31
CA GLY A 203 15.68 15.65 -2.94
C GLY A 203 17.13 15.35 -2.55
N ARG A 204 17.61 14.12 -2.80
CA ARG A 204 19.05 13.74 -2.64
C ARG A 204 20.01 14.61 -3.47
N ARG A 205 19.47 15.31 -4.48
CA ARG A 205 20.19 16.24 -5.35
C ARG A 205 20.55 17.56 -4.68
N ALA A 206 19.87 17.93 -3.58
CA ALA A 206 20.26 19.07 -2.74
C ALA A 206 21.62 18.89 -2.03
N GLU A 207 22.12 17.66 -1.98
CA GLU A 207 23.45 17.32 -1.44
C GLU A 207 24.56 17.50 -2.48
N ILE A 208 24.20 17.64 -3.77
CA ILE A 208 25.12 17.87 -4.88
C ILE A 208 25.33 19.37 -5.02
N LYS A 209 26.39 19.89 -4.40
CA LYS A 209 26.71 21.32 -4.39
C LYS A 209 27.81 21.67 -5.38
N THR A 210 28.55 20.67 -5.83
CA THR A 210 29.76 20.82 -6.65
C THR A 210 29.87 19.71 -7.71
N LEU A 211 30.67 19.95 -8.75
CA LEU A 211 31.06 18.93 -9.74
C LEU A 211 31.71 17.68 -9.10
N ARG A 212 32.33 17.83 -7.92
CA ARG A 212 32.92 16.73 -7.17
C ARG A 212 31.86 15.78 -6.59
N ASP A 213 30.71 16.33 -6.22
CA ASP A 213 29.59 15.55 -5.69
C ASP A 213 28.95 14.69 -6.79
N LEU A 214 28.89 15.21 -8.03
CA LEU A 214 28.47 14.44 -9.22
C LEU A 214 29.44 13.30 -9.56
N ASN A 215 30.75 13.57 -9.54
CA ASN A 215 31.76 12.53 -9.75
C ASN A 215 31.65 11.43 -8.70
N THR A 216 31.39 11.80 -7.44
CA THR A 216 31.19 10.83 -6.35
C THR A 216 29.98 9.92 -6.60
N LEU A 217 28.93 10.41 -7.24
CA LEU A 217 27.76 9.60 -7.60
C LEU A 217 28.05 8.66 -8.76
N ARG A 218 28.82 9.12 -9.76
CA ARG A 218 29.32 8.30 -10.86
C ARG A 218 30.24 7.18 -10.36
N ASP A 219 31.16 7.51 -9.47
CA ASP A 219 32.07 6.56 -8.81
C ASP A 219 31.30 5.51 -7.98
N LYS A 220 30.12 5.88 -7.47
CA LYS A 220 29.20 4.98 -6.74
C LYS A 220 28.22 4.25 -7.65
N GLN A 221 28.35 4.39 -8.98
CA GLN A 221 27.44 3.83 -9.98
C GLN A 221 25.98 4.18 -9.69
N ILE A 222 25.70 5.42 -9.27
CA ILE A 222 24.32 5.89 -9.05
C ILE A 222 23.84 6.57 -10.34
N CYS A 223 22.69 6.14 -10.83
CA CYS A 223 22.07 6.69 -12.03
C CYS A 223 21.90 8.20 -11.95
N LEU A 224 22.50 8.93 -12.90
CA LEU A 224 22.42 10.38 -12.97
C LEU A 224 21.07 10.86 -13.53
N LYS A 225 20.18 9.95 -13.96
CA LYS A 225 18.81 10.29 -14.37
C LYS A 225 17.81 10.15 -13.23
N CYS A 226 17.82 9.07 -12.46
CA CYS A 226 16.87 8.85 -11.36
C CYS A 226 17.44 9.05 -9.95
N PHE A 227 18.77 8.98 -9.78
CA PHE A 227 19.49 9.08 -8.50
C PHE A 227 19.07 8.06 -7.43
N THR A 228 18.37 7.01 -7.85
CA THR A 228 17.82 5.96 -6.99
C THR A 228 18.38 4.58 -7.34
N CYS A 229 18.58 4.29 -8.62
CA CYS A 229 19.01 2.99 -9.11
C CYS A 229 20.50 2.98 -9.44
N ARG A 230 21.13 1.79 -9.42
CA ARG A 230 22.51 1.65 -9.86
C ARG A 230 22.62 1.65 -11.38
N THR A 231 23.71 2.18 -11.91
CA THR A 231 24.08 2.09 -13.31
C THR A 231 24.96 0.88 -13.55
N ASP A 232 24.98 0.40 -14.79
CA ASP A 232 26.03 -0.50 -15.24
C ASP A 232 27.35 0.29 -15.35
N GLU A 233 28.49 -0.39 -15.19
CA GLU A 233 29.84 0.21 -15.05
C GLU A 233 30.23 1.24 -16.13
N PHE A 234 29.53 1.24 -17.26
CA PHE A 234 29.86 2.04 -18.45
C PHE A 234 28.77 3.05 -18.84
N GLU A 235 27.69 3.17 -18.08
CA GLU A 235 26.59 4.09 -18.39
C GLU A 235 26.29 5.04 -17.22
N ASP A 236 25.94 6.29 -17.56
CA ASP A 236 25.47 7.28 -16.58
C ASP A 236 23.96 7.13 -16.27
N ILE A 237 23.29 6.20 -16.96
CA ILE A 237 21.86 5.94 -16.91
C ILE A 237 21.64 4.45 -16.60
N CYS A 238 20.71 4.13 -15.70
CA CYS A 238 20.39 2.73 -15.39
C CYS A 238 19.48 2.10 -16.45
N THR A 239 19.47 0.77 -16.51
CA THR A 239 18.67 -0.02 -17.46
C THR A 239 17.18 0.29 -17.38
N GLU A 240 16.64 0.56 -16.18
CA GLU A 240 15.24 1.00 -15.99
C GLU A 240 14.95 2.39 -16.59
N CYS A 241 15.93 3.29 -16.55
CA CYS A 241 15.81 4.63 -17.11
C CYS A 241 16.06 4.65 -18.62
N TYR A 242 16.85 3.69 -19.13
CA TYR A 242 17.17 3.50 -20.54
C TYR A 242 16.04 2.83 -21.31
N SER A 243 15.43 1.77 -20.75
CA SER A 243 14.29 1.05 -21.34
C SER A 243 12.99 1.86 -21.45
N ARG A 244 12.95 3.05 -20.84
CA ARG A 244 11.83 4.00 -20.87
C ARG A 244 12.08 5.19 -21.80
N TYR A 245 13.19 5.19 -22.53
CA TYR A 245 13.53 6.16 -23.58
C TYR A 245 13.07 5.67 -24.96
#